data_AF-A0A1G1V705-F1
#
_entry.id   AF-A0A1G1V705-F1
#
_cell.length_a   1.000
_cell.length_b   1.000
_cell.length_c   1.000
_cell.angle_alpha   90.00
_cell.angle_beta   90.00
_cell.angle_gamma   90.00
#
_symmetry.space_group_name_H-M   'P 1'
#
loop_
_entity.id
_entity.type
_entity.pdbx_description
1 polymer ?
#
loop_
_entity_poly.entity_id
_entity_poly.type
_entity_poly.pdbx_seq_one_letter_code
_entity_poly.pdbx_strand_id
1 'polypeptide(L)'
;MFSDHSGTDLSIVEEVVATFAPKLAGSQKVLAIKSTVTPGTTAKFAEIYPDVNFAFNPEFLTEKQPENDFLHPDRTLIGALDKNIAERIKALYETIYPQDAKYFLSDPTTVELAKYASNALLSAKIILANEIYHVAEALKVDYDSVREMIQADPRIGGHLKVPGPDGDLGFGGKCLVKDLVGFLGLARALQVDLSVFEQIWKKNLKVRKNRDWEKIPGAVTKLPNGNSNSKH
;
A
#
# COMPACT_ATOMS: atom_id res chain seq x y z
N MET A 1 -23.31 0.45 0.25
CA MET A 1 -22.43 1.33 -0.57
C MET A 1 -21.23 1.60 0.30
N PHE A 2 -20.03 1.14 -0.05
CA PHE A 2 -18.82 1.49 0.70
C PHE A 2 -18.53 2.96 0.39
N SER A 3 -18.14 3.77 1.36
CA SER A 3 -17.61 5.10 1.01
C SER A 3 -16.28 4.84 0.31
N ASP A 4 -16.24 5.05 -0.99
CA ASP A 4 -15.08 4.80 -1.88
C ASP A 4 -13.81 5.61 -1.52
N HIS A 5 -13.78 6.25 -0.36
CA HIS A 5 -12.75 7.20 0.08
C HIS A 5 -12.63 7.25 1.62
N SER A 6 -13.06 6.20 2.35
CA SER A 6 -12.74 6.14 3.78
C SER A 6 -11.23 6.14 3.90
N GLY A 7 -10.66 7.20 4.49
CA GLY A 7 -9.23 7.26 4.75
C GLY A 7 -8.75 6.06 5.55
N THR A 8 -7.43 5.92 5.66
CA THR A 8 -6.82 4.82 6.42
C THR A 8 -7.23 4.93 7.89
N ASP A 9 -7.78 3.84 8.43
CA ASP A 9 -8.08 3.75 9.86
C ASP A 9 -6.76 3.66 10.65
N LEU A 10 -6.47 4.71 11.42
CA LEU A 10 -5.25 4.83 12.22
C LEU A 10 -5.47 4.43 13.68
N SER A 11 -6.70 4.12 14.10
CA SER A 11 -7.06 3.93 15.52
C SER A 11 -6.14 2.97 16.26
N ILE A 12 -5.84 1.81 15.67
CA ILE A 12 -4.94 0.80 16.25
C ILE A 12 -3.51 1.35 16.38
N VAL A 13 -3.02 2.08 15.37
CA VAL A 13 -1.66 2.65 15.40
C VAL A 13 -1.60 3.76 16.45
N GLU A 14 -2.60 4.63 16.51
CA GLU A 14 -2.71 5.71 17.50
C GLU A 14 -2.75 5.16 18.93
N GLU A 15 -3.53 4.11 19.18
CA GLU A 15 -3.62 3.45 20.49
C GLU A 15 -2.27 2.86 20.93
N VAL A 16 -1.59 2.14 20.02
CA VAL A 16 -0.28 1.56 20.29
C VAL A 16 0.76 2.66 20.55
N VAL A 17 0.80 3.71 19.71
CA VAL A 17 1.72 4.83 19.89
C VAL A 17 1.45 5.53 21.23
N ALA A 18 0.19 5.83 21.56
CA ALA A 18 -0.16 6.46 22.84
C ALA A 18 0.24 5.61 24.06
N THR A 19 0.21 4.28 23.93
CA THR A 19 0.59 3.35 25.00
C THR A 19 2.09 3.26 25.22
N PHE A 20 2.89 3.32 24.16
CA PHE A 20 4.34 3.07 24.22
C PHE A 20 5.19 4.32 24.17
N ALA A 21 4.79 5.38 23.46
CA ALA A 21 5.59 6.60 23.34
C ALA A 21 5.98 7.21 24.70
N PRO A 22 5.07 7.37 25.69
CA PRO A 22 5.45 7.89 27.01
C PRO A 22 6.47 7.01 27.76
N LYS A 23 6.48 5.70 27.50
CA LYS A 23 7.41 4.75 28.13
C LYS A 23 8.81 4.75 27.50
N LEU A 24 8.93 5.33 26.30
CA LEU A 24 10.17 5.37 25.52
C LEU A 24 10.82 6.76 25.51
N ALA A 25 10.14 7.77 26.05
CA ALA A 25 10.61 9.16 26.11
C ALA A 25 12.01 9.25 26.76
N GLY A 26 12.93 9.95 26.09
CA GLY A 26 14.33 10.13 26.53
C GLY A 26 15.22 8.89 26.41
N SER A 27 14.68 7.76 25.94
CA SER A 27 15.45 6.54 25.73
C SER A 27 16.13 6.51 24.35
N GLN A 28 17.12 5.64 24.19
CA GLN A 28 17.76 5.39 22.89
C GLN A 28 16.97 4.43 22.00
N LYS A 29 15.81 3.92 22.45
CA LYS A 29 15.00 2.97 21.68
C LYS A 29 14.27 3.68 20.54
N VAL A 30 13.97 2.93 19.48
CA VAL A 30 13.24 3.42 18.30
C VAL A 30 11.86 2.78 18.27
N LEU A 31 10.83 3.61 18.12
CA LEU A 31 9.46 3.15 17.85
C LEU A 31 9.24 3.17 16.33
N ALA A 32 9.38 2.01 15.70
CA ALA A 32 9.25 1.85 14.25
C ALA A 32 7.82 1.43 13.86
N ILE A 33 7.17 2.25 13.06
CA ILE A 33 5.85 1.98 12.49
C ILE A 33 6.04 1.22 11.17
N LYS A 34 5.57 -0.02 11.12
CA LYS A 34 5.57 -0.85 9.90
C LYS A 34 4.24 -0.84 9.15
N SER A 35 3.14 -0.71 9.88
CA SER A 35 1.78 -0.69 9.30
C SER A 35 1.62 0.49 8.36
N THR A 36 0.97 0.28 7.20
CA THR A 36 0.66 1.40 6.30
C THR A 36 -0.17 2.46 7.04
N VAL A 37 0.37 3.68 7.13
CA VAL A 37 -0.28 4.86 7.71
C VAL A 37 -0.39 5.96 6.68
N THR A 38 -1.33 6.89 6.84
CA THR A 38 -1.47 8.02 5.91
C THR A 38 -0.19 8.88 5.92
N PRO A 39 0.35 9.28 4.76
CA PRO A 39 1.47 10.21 4.68
C PRO A 39 1.31 11.43 5.59
N GLY A 40 2.33 11.70 6.40
CA GLY A 40 2.36 12.72 7.45
C GLY A 40 2.16 12.17 8.87
N THR A 41 1.73 10.91 9.02
CA THR A 41 1.37 10.34 10.33
C THR A 41 2.56 10.22 11.27
N THR A 42 3.67 9.65 10.82
CA THR A 42 4.85 9.45 11.68
C THR A 42 5.48 10.79 12.08
N ALA A 43 5.50 11.77 11.19
CA ALA A 43 5.96 13.12 11.51
C ALA A 43 5.08 13.77 12.60
N LYS A 44 3.75 13.66 12.47
CA LYS A 44 2.81 14.13 13.49
C LYS A 44 3.01 13.45 14.85
N PHE A 45 3.32 12.15 14.89
CA PHE A 45 3.64 11.49 16.15
C PHE A 45 4.94 12.01 16.78
N ALA A 46 5.96 12.31 15.98
CA ALA A 46 7.19 12.93 16.47
C ALA A 46 6.95 14.35 17.02
N GLU A 47 6.00 15.11 16.47
CA GLU A 47 5.58 16.40 17.03
C GLU A 47 4.87 16.25 18.39
N ILE A 48 4.00 15.24 18.52
CA ILE A 48 3.25 14.99 19.76
C ILE A 48 4.17 14.44 20.87
N TYR A 49 5.15 13.62 20.51
CA TYR A 49 6.08 12.98 21.45
C TYR A 49 7.54 13.28 21.04
N PRO A 50 8.03 14.52 21.27
CA PRO A 50 9.32 14.98 20.75
C PRO A 50 10.54 14.25 21.33
N ASP A 51 10.40 13.65 22.51
CA ASP A 51 11.47 12.89 23.17
C ASP A 51 11.54 11.42 22.75
N VAL A 52 10.79 11.02 21.71
CA VAL A 52 10.73 9.64 21.21
C VAL A 52 11.32 9.55 19.81
N ASN A 53 12.21 8.57 19.60
CA ASN A 53 12.76 8.30 18.29
C ASN A 53 11.75 7.51 17.44
N PHE A 54 11.09 8.18 16.50
CA PHE A 54 10.20 7.52 15.54
C PHE A 54 10.90 7.15 14.24
N ALA A 55 10.44 6.07 13.64
CA ALA A 55 10.73 5.74 12.25
C ALA A 55 9.50 5.11 11.59
N PHE A 56 9.38 5.29 10.29
CA PHE A 56 8.48 4.54 9.43
C PHE A 56 9.29 3.56 8.59
N ASN A 57 8.97 2.28 8.64
CA ASN A 57 9.69 1.25 7.89
C ASN A 57 8.68 0.25 7.31
N PRO A 58 8.07 0.59 6.15
CA PRO A 58 7.01 -0.21 5.57
C PRO A 58 7.53 -1.57 5.12
N GLU A 59 6.63 -2.54 5.03
CA GLU A 59 6.90 -3.85 4.45
C GLU A 59 6.38 -3.94 3.00
N PHE A 60 7.05 -4.74 2.17
CA PHE A 60 6.70 -5.00 0.77
C PHE A 60 6.52 -6.50 0.48
N LEU A 61 6.09 -7.26 1.48
CA LEU A 61 5.89 -8.70 1.38
C LEU A 61 4.75 -9.04 0.41
N THR A 62 4.91 -10.11 -0.36
CA THR A 62 3.82 -10.71 -1.12
C THR A 62 3.15 -11.82 -0.30
N GLU A 63 1.86 -12.05 -0.51
CA GLU A 63 1.12 -13.12 0.17
C GLU A 63 1.59 -14.53 -0.22
N LYS A 64 2.39 -14.66 -1.29
CA LYS A 64 2.83 -15.97 -1.80
C LYS A 64 4.04 -16.52 -1.07
N GLN A 65 5.01 -15.67 -0.72
CA GLN A 65 6.28 -16.08 -0.11
C GLN A 65 6.76 -15.07 0.94
N PRO A 66 5.96 -14.79 1.99
CA PRO A 66 6.23 -13.69 2.93
C PRO A 66 7.55 -13.87 3.70
N GLU A 67 7.93 -15.11 4.03
CA GLU A 67 9.21 -15.40 4.71
C GLU A 67 10.41 -15.12 3.80
N ASN A 68 10.35 -15.55 2.54
CA ASN A 68 11.41 -15.35 1.57
C ASN A 68 11.52 -13.87 1.17
N ASP A 69 10.40 -13.20 0.94
CA ASP A 69 10.35 -11.76 0.62
C ASP A 69 10.90 -10.91 1.76
N PHE A 70 10.76 -11.38 3.01
CA PHE A 70 11.33 -10.70 4.17
C PHE A 70 12.85 -10.84 4.23
N LEU A 71 13.41 -12.01 3.89
CA LEU A 71 14.86 -12.27 3.92
C LEU A 71 15.58 -11.75 2.66
N HIS A 72 14.87 -11.61 1.54
CA HIS A 72 15.41 -11.17 0.26
C HIS A 72 14.59 -10.02 -0.34
N PRO A 73 14.54 -8.85 0.33
CA PRO A 73 13.73 -7.74 -0.17
C PRO A 73 14.35 -7.11 -1.42
N ASP A 74 13.54 -6.79 -2.42
CA ASP A 74 13.96 -5.99 -3.59
C ASP A 74 14.53 -4.62 -3.18
N ARG A 75 13.97 -4.04 -2.11
CA ARG A 75 14.35 -2.77 -1.50
C ARG A 75 13.81 -2.65 -0.08
N THR A 76 14.53 -1.94 0.77
CA THR A 76 14.11 -1.56 2.12
C THR A 76 13.99 -0.05 2.21
N LEU A 77 12.80 0.46 2.54
CA LEU A 77 12.58 1.89 2.76
C LEU A 77 12.56 2.19 4.26
N ILE A 78 13.27 3.23 4.68
CA ILE A 78 13.35 3.64 6.09
C ILE A 78 13.19 5.16 6.13
N GLY A 79 12.14 5.60 6.80
CA GLY A 79 11.79 7.00 6.99
C GLY A 79 12.02 7.43 8.43
N ALA A 80 12.85 8.43 8.69
CA ALA A 80 12.98 9.02 10.02
C ALA A 80 13.35 10.50 9.91
N LEU A 81 12.92 11.32 10.88
CA LEU A 81 13.29 12.73 10.91
C LEU A 81 14.78 12.91 11.25
N ASP A 82 15.30 12.08 12.15
CA ASP A 82 16.73 11.99 12.43
C ASP A 82 17.36 10.88 11.57
N LYS A 83 18.32 11.29 10.73
CA LYS A 83 19.08 10.37 9.88
C LYS A 83 19.81 9.30 10.69
N ASN A 84 20.30 9.59 11.89
CA ASN A 84 20.98 8.59 12.72
C ASN A 84 20.04 7.44 13.12
N ILE A 85 18.76 7.73 13.34
CA ILE A 85 17.74 6.70 13.61
C ILE A 85 17.54 5.80 12.39
N ALA A 86 17.46 6.40 11.19
CA ALA A 86 17.34 5.64 9.95
C ALA A 86 18.57 4.74 9.70
N GLU A 87 19.79 5.25 9.93
CA GLU A 87 21.04 4.50 9.79
C GLU A 87 21.14 3.35 10.80
N ARG A 88 20.64 3.52 12.04
CA ARG A 88 20.59 2.43 13.03
C ARG A 88 19.67 1.28 12.60
N ILE A 89 18.53 1.60 12.00
CA ILE A 89 17.63 0.57 11.44
C ILE A 89 18.30 -0.11 10.23
N LYS A 90 18.97 0.66 9.36
CA LYS A 90 19.73 0.09 8.24
C LYS A 90 20.82 -0.87 8.72
N ALA A 91 21.62 -0.47 9.71
CA ALA A 91 22.66 -1.31 10.28
C ALA A 91 22.10 -2.62 10.87
N LEU A 92 20.92 -2.60 11.48
CA LEU A 92 20.23 -3.81 11.91
C LEU A 92 19.94 -4.73 10.71
N TYR A 93 19.37 -4.19 9.63
CA TYR A 93 19.07 -4.99 8.43
C TYR A 93 20.32 -5.50 7.71
N GLU A 94 21.42 -4.75 7.71
CA GLU A 94 22.71 -5.19 7.14
C GLU A 94 23.29 -6.44 7.84
N THR A 95 22.84 -6.75 9.06
CA THR A 95 23.19 -8.01 9.76
C THR A 95 22.37 -9.22 9.31
N ILE A 96 21.26 -9.01 8.59
CA ILE A 96 20.27 -10.04 8.26
C ILE A 96 20.19 -10.25 6.73
N TYR A 97 20.21 -9.16 5.96
CA TYR A 97 19.97 -9.17 4.53
C TYR A 97 21.25 -9.40 3.72
N PRO A 98 21.12 -9.82 2.44
CA PRO A 98 22.24 -9.92 1.52
C PRO A 98 23.04 -8.62 1.37
N GLN A 99 24.32 -8.72 1.03
CA GLN A 99 25.21 -7.56 0.88
C GLN A 99 24.77 -6.57 -0.20
N ASP A 100 24.06 -7.04 -1.22
CA ASP A 100 23.54 -6.24 -2.33
C ASP A 100 22.12 -5.69 -2.09
N ALA A 101 21.58 -5.84 -0.87
CA ALA A 101 20.30 -5.28 -0.49
C ALA A 101 20.28 -3.75 -0.65
N LYS A 102 19.19 -3.24 -1.24
CA LYS A 102 19.03 -1.81 -1.53
C LYS A 102 18.30 -1.11 -0.40
N TYR A 103 18.90 -0.07 0.15
CA TYR A 103 18.32 0.76 1.22
C TYR A 103 18.02 2.17 0.71
N PHE A 104 16.84 2.68 1.04
CA PHE A 104 16.45 4.06 0.80
C PHE A 104 16.10 4.73 2.12
N LEU A 105 16.88 5.73 2.48
CA LEU A 105 16.74 6.52 3.70
C LEU A 105 16.16 7.88 3.34
N SER A 106 15.07 8.29 3.98
CA SER A 106 14.45 9.60 3.75
C SER A 106 13.66 10.07 4.98
N ASP A 107 12.92 11.17 4.85
CA ASP A 107 11.95 11.58 5.87
C ASP A 107 10.75 10.60 5.87
N PRO A 108 10.05 10.47 7.00
CA PRO A 108 8.96 9.50 7.11
C PRO A 108 7.81 9.76 6.14
N THR A 109 7.47 11.02 5.86
CA THR A 109 6.34 11.36 4.99
C THR A 109 6.61 10.97 3.54
N THR A 110 7.84 11.15 3.06
CA THR A 110 8.27 10.66 1.74
C THR A 110 8.17 9.14 1.64
N VAL A 111 8.60 8.41 2.67
CA VAL A 111 8.54 6.94 2.67
C VAL A 111 7.10 6.42 2.78
N GLU A 112 6.25 7.06 3.59
CA GLU A 112 4.82 6.79 3.66
C GLU A 112 4.17 6.96 2.28
N LEU A 113 4.45 8.07 1.58
CA LEU A 113 3.93 8.32 0.23
C LEU A 113 4.45 7.28 -0.78
N ALA A 114 5.73 6.93 -0.73
CA ALA A 114 6.31 5.92 -1.61
C ALA A 114 5.62 4.56 -1.49
N LYS A 115 5.16 4.18 -0.28
CA LYS A 115 4.37 2.97 -0.06
C LYS A 115 3.02 3.03 -0.77
N TYR A 116 2.27 4.13 -0.63
CA TYR A 116 0.98 4.30 -1.30
C TYR A 116 1.14 4.33 -2.81
N ALA A 117 2.10 5.11 -3.31
CA ALA A 117 2.37 5.23 -4.74
C ALA A 117 2.73 3.88 -5.37
N SER A 118 3.55 3.08 -4.70
CA SER A 118 3.92 1.73 -5.17
C SER A 118 2.68 0.84 -5.35
N ASN A 119 1.80 0.79 -4.36
CA ASN A 119 0.61 -0.06 -4.40
C ASN A 119 -0.45 0.47 -5.38
N ALA A 120 -0.62 1.79 -5.47
CA ALA A 120 -1.52 2.40 -6.44
C ALA A 120 -1.09 2.13 -7.89
N LEU A 121 0.22 2.20 -8.17
CA LEU A 121 0.77 1.87 -9.50
C LEU A 121 0.60 0.38 -9.84
N LEU A 122 0.79 -0.52 -8.86
CA LEU A 122 0.51 -1.95 -9.05
C LEU A 122 -0.96 -2.21 -9.36
N SER A 123 -1.88 -1.59 -8.61
CA SER A 123 -3.32 -1.64 -8.87
C SER A 123 -3.68 -1.15 -10.28
N ALA A 124 -3.11 -0.02 -10.70
CA ALA A 124 -3.31 0.53 -12.05
C ALA A 124 -2.82 -0.44 -13.12
N LYS A 125 -1.64 -1.02 -12.93
CA LYS A 125 -1.05 -1.98 -13.88
C LYS A 125 -1.90 -3.23 -14.07
N ILE A 126 -2.47 -3.78 -12.99
CA ILE A 126 -3.37 -4.93 -13.04
C ILE A 126 -4.63 -4.60 -13.86
N ILE A 127 -5.23 -3.42 -13.63
CA ILE A 127 -6.43 -3.01 -14.36
C ILE A 127 -6.14 -2.74 -15.83
N LEU A 128 -5.03 -2.09 -16.16
CA LEU A 128 -4.61 -1.89 -17.55
C LEU A 128 -4.36 -3.23 -18.25
N ALA A 129 -3.77 -4.22 -17.56
CA ALA A 129 -3.62 -5.57 -18.08
C ALA A 129 -4.97 -6.23 -18.38
N ASN A 130 -5.97 -6.07 -17.49
CA ASN A 130 -7.32 -6.59 -17.75
C ASN A 130 -8.00 -5.92 -18.96
N GLU A 131 -7.76 -4.63 -19.20
CA GLU A 131 -8.27 -3.96 -20.40
C GLU A 131 -7.65 -4.54 -21.67
N ILE A 132 -6.33 -4.73 -21.69
CA ILE A 132 -5.62 -5.35 -22.83
C ILE A 132 -6.09 -6.78 -23.05
N TYR A 133 -6.32 -7.54 -21.97
CA TYR A 133 -6.88 -8.89 -22.04
C TYR A 133 -8.23 -8.93 -22.77
N HIS A 134 -9.17 -8.04 -22.45
CA HIS A 134 -10.45 -7.99 -23.16
C HIS A 134 -10.30 -7.59 -24.63
N VAL A 135 -9.31 -6.75 -24.97
CA VAL A 135 -8.99 -6.45 -26.37
C VAL A 135 -8.47 -7.69 -27.09
N ALA A 136 -7.58 -8.46 -26.45
CA ALA A 136 -7.07 -9.72 -26.99
C ALA A 136 -8.21 -10.74 -27.22
N GLU A 137 -9.15 -10.87 -26.28
CA GLU A 137 -10.35 -11.71 -26.43
C GLU A 137 -11.21 -11.26 -27.62
N ALA A 138 -11.47 -9.96 -27.76
CA ALA A 138 -12.26 -9.43 -28.87
C ALA A 138 -11.59 -9.67 -30.23
N LEU A 139 -10.26 -9.60 -30.28
CA LEU A 139 -9.45 -9.91 -31.47
C LEU A 139 -9.23 -11.42 -31.69
N LYS A 140 -9.62 -12.27 -30.73
CA LYS A 140 -9.36 -13.72 -30.71
C LYS A 140 -7.88 -14.07 -30.84
N VAL A 141 -7.02 -13.33 -30.14
CA VAL A 141 -5.58 -13.61 -30.04
C VAL A 141 -5.22 -14.08 -28.64
N ASP A 142 -4.16 -14.85 -28.52
CA ASP A 142 -3.66 -15.33 -27.23
C ASP A 142 -3.05 -14.18 -26.41
N TYR A 143 -3.66 -13.86 -25.28
CA TYR A 143 -3.17 -12.83 -24.37
C TYR A 143 -1.84 -13.20 -23.73
N ASP A 144 -1.57 -14.48 -23.46
CA ASP A 144 -0.31 -14.87 -22.82
C ASP A 144 0.88 -14.61 -23.74
N SER A 145 0.73 -14.88 -25.04
CA SER A 145 1.69 -14.47 -26.07
C SER A 145 1.89 -12.96 -26.12
N VAL A 146 0.81 -12.16 -26.10
CA VAL A 146 0.90 -10.68 -26.07
C VAL A 146 1.64 -10.20 -24.82
N ARG A 147 1.30 -10.76 -23.65
CA ARG A 147 1.91 -10.45 -22.37
C ARG A 147 3.42 -10.71 -22.41
N GLU A 148 3.86 -11.85 -22.90
CA GLU A 148 5.29 -12.18 -23.00
C GLU A 148 6.04 -11.19 -23.90
N MET A 149 5.46 -10.83 -25.05
CA MET A 149 6.05 -9.85 -25.97
C MET A 149 6.20 -8.46 -25.35
N ILE A 150 5.20 -7.97 -24.60
CA ILE A 150 5.28 -6.64 -23.95
C ILE A 150 6.14 -6.66 -22.68
N GLN A 151 6.19 -7.78 -21.95
CA GLN A 151 7.02 -7.93 -20.75
C GLN A 151 8.52 -7.98 -21.06
N ALA A 152 8.89 -8.34 -22.30
CA ALA A 152 10.27 -8.29 -22.75
C ALA A 152 10.86 -6.86 -22.74
N ASP A 153 10.01 -5.81 -22.73
CA ASP A 153 10.46 -4.44 -22.52
C ASP A 153 10.67 -4.15 -21.02
N PRO A 154 11.92 -3.91 -20.56
CA PRO A 154 12.20 -3.69 -19.14
C PRO A 154 11.57 -2.40 -18.59
N ARG A 155 11.15 -1.46 -19.45
CA ARG A 155 10.42 -0.25 -19.03
C ARG A 155 8.97 -0.58 -18.63
N ILE A 156 8.43 -1.69 -19.15
CA ILE A 156 7.10 -2.19 -18.81
C ILE A 156 7.22 -3.13 -17.60
N GLY A 157 8.02 -4.20 -17.70
CA GLY A 157 8.21 -5.19 -16.64
C GLY A 157 6.98 -6.05 -16.32
N GLY A 158 7.03 -6.78 -15.18
CA GLY A 158 6.09 -7.86 -14.81
C GLY A 158 4.68 -7.47 -14.32
N HIS A 159 3.98 -8.34 -13.60
CA HIS A 159 2.63 -8.09 -13.03
C HIS A 159 1.51 -7.80 -14.05
N LEU A 160 1.53 -8.50 -15.18
CA LEU A 160 0.53 -8.37 -16.25
C LEU A 160 -0.25 -9.69 -16.47
N LYS A 161 -0.26 -10.61 -15.50
CA LYS A 161 -0.98 -11.88 -15.64
C LYS A 161 -2.49 -11.66 -15.52
N VAL A 162 -3.25 -12.22 -16.47
CA VAL A 162 -4.72 -12.18 -16.49
C VAL A 162 -5.25 -13.57 -16.90
N PRO A 163 -6.16 -14.19 -16.14
CA PRO A 163 -6.63 -13.77 -14.82
C PRO A 163 -5.49 -13.73 -13.80
N GLY A 164 -5.71 -13.03 -12.69
CA GLY A 164 -4.75 -12.90 -11.61
C GLY A 164 -4.34 -14.25 -11.00
N PRO A 165 -3.37 -14.27 -10.07
CA PRO A 165 -2.93 -15.51 -9.41
C PRO A 165 -4.04 -16.27 -8.67
N ASP A 166 -5.09 -15.56 -8.26
CA ASP A 166 -6.29 -16.08 -7.60
C ASP A 166 -7.39 -16.52 -8.58
N GLY A 167 -7.13 -16.42 -9.89
CA GLY A 167 -8.07 -16.80 -10.95
C GLY A 167 -9.15 -15.76 -11.25
N ASP A 168 -9.11 -14.57 -10.65
CA ASP A 168 -10.10 -13.50 -10.91
C ASP A 168 -9.53 -12.37 -11.78
N LEU A 169 -10.41 -11.53 -12.32
CA LEU A 169 -10.05 -10.25 -12.91
C LEU A 169 -9.95 -9.18 -11.81
N GLY A 170 -9.22 -8.11 -12.10
CA GLY A 170 -8.95 -7.05 -11.13
C GLY A 170 -8.03 -7.49 -9.99
N PHE A 171 -7.74 -6.55 -9.11
CA PHE A 171 -6.97 -6.79 -7.89
C PHE A 171 -7.89 -6.90 -6.68
N GLY A 172 -7.56 -7.79 -5.76
CA GLY A 172 -8.21 -7.91 -4.46
C GLY A 172 -7.18 -8.00 -3.33
N GLY A 173 -7.46 -8.85 -2.35
CA GLY A 173 -6.68 -8.91 -1.12
C GLY A 173 -6.86 -7.66 -0.26
N LYS A 174 -6.17 -7.64 0.88
CA LYS A 174 -6.27 -6.52 1.83
C LYS A 174 -5.49 -5.29 1.36
N CYS A 175 -4.22 -5.48 0.99
CA CYS A 175 -3.27 -4.39 0.88
C CYS A 175 -3.53 -3.45 -0.30
N LEU A 176 -3.72 -3.99 -1.52
CA LEU A 176 -3.93 -3.17 -2.72
C LEU A 176 -5.23 -2.36 -2.64
N VAL A 177 -6.32 -3.00 -2.18
CA VAL A 177 -7.61 -2.33 -2.00
C VAL A 177 -7.52 -1.23 -0.95
N LYS A 178 -7.03 -1.58 0.25
CA LYS A 178 -6.92 -0.63 1.37
C LYS A 178 -6.05 0.57 1.01
N ASP A 179 -4.88 0.32 0.42
CA ASP A 179 -3.93 1.40 0.14
C ASP A 179 -4.38 2.29 -1.03
N LEU A 180 -5.02 1.74 -2.07
CA LEU A 180 -5.59 2.57 -3.15
C LEU A 180 -6.76 3.42 -2.64
N VAL A 181 -7.69 2.83 -1.88
CA VAL A 181 -8.83 3.58 -1.31
C VAL A 181 -8.34 4.64 -0.32
N GLY A 182 -7.35 4.30 0.52
CA GLY A 182 -6.69 5.25 1.40
C GLY A 182 -5.99 6.38 0.64
N PHE A 183 -5.37 6.09 -0.51
CA PHE A 183 -4.74 7.10 -1.37
C PHE A 183 -5.76 8.09 -1.94
N LEU A 184 -6.89 7.58 -2.43
CA LEU A 184 -7.99 8.41 -2.91
C LEU A 184 -8.61 9.26 -1.79
N GLY A 185 -8.72 8.70 -0.59
CA GLY A 185 -9.15 9.43 0.61
C GLY A 185 -8.20 10.58 0.97
N LEU A 186 -6.89 10.31 0.97
CA LEU A 186 -5.86 11.34 1.19
C LEU A 186 -5.93 12.44 0.14
N ALA A 187 -5.98 12.07 -1.14
CA ALA A 187 -6.01 13.05 -2.22
C ALA A 187 -7.24 13.96 -2.13
N ARG A 188 -8.40 13.42 -1.78
CA ARG A 188 -9.60 14.22 -1.51
C ARG A 188 -9.40 15.19 -0.35
N ALA A 189 -8.80 14.75 0.75
CA ALA A 189 -8.50 15.61 1.90
C ALA A 189 -7.53 16.74 1.54
N LEU A 190 -6.56 16.46 0.66
CA LEU A 190 -5.60 17.42 0.13
C LEU A 190 -6.12 18.23 -1.08
N GLN A 191 -7.36 18.00 -1.53
CA GLN A 191 -7.94 18.62 -2.72
C GLN A 191 -7.12 18.41 -4.01
N VAL A 192 -6.48 17.24 -4.14
CA VAL A 192 -5.72 16.83 -5.33
C VAL A 192 -6.57 15.92 -6.21
N ASP A 193 -6.60 16.20 -7.51
CA ASP A 193 -7.31 15.38 -8.48
C ASP A 193 -6.54 14.08 -8.78
N LEU A 194 -7.15 12.94 -8.43
CA LEU A 194 -6.69 11.59 -8.79
C LEU A 194 -7.71 10.84 -9.66
N SER A 195 -8.43 11.56 -10.52
CA SER A 195 -9.46 11.01 -11.42
C SER A 195 -9.03 9.75 -12.18
N VAL A 196 -7.75 9.65 -12.57
CA VAL A 196 -7.18 8.43 -13.18
C VAL A 196 -7.30 7.23 -12.24
N PHE A 197 -6.84 7.35 -10.99
CA PHE A 197 -6.92 6.27 -10.01
C PHE A 197 -8.36 5.96 -9.59
N GLU A 198 -9.25 6.95 -9.60
CA GLU A 198 -10.68 6.69 -9.39
C GLU A 198 -11.27 5.81 -10.50
N GLN A 199 -10.88 6.02 -11.76
CA GLN A 199 -11.30 5.15 -12.86
C GLN A 199 -10.72 3.74 -12.74
N ILE A 200 -9.46 3.62 -12.30
CA ILE A 200 -8.86 2.31 -11.97
C ILE A 200 -9.69 1.59 -10.90
N TRP A 201 -10.07 2.28 -9.82
CA TRP A 201 -10.91 1.71 -8.76
C TRP A 201 -12.30 1.30 -9.28
N LYS A 202 -12.98 2.19 -10.02
CA LYS A 202 -14.30 1.91 -10.62
C LYS A 202 -14.24 0.72 -11.57
N LYS A 203 -13.19 0.62 -12.40
CA LYS A 203 -12.99 -0.53 -13.28
C LYS A 203 -12.77 -1.80 -12.48
N ASN A 204 -11.96 -1.76 -11.41
CA ASN A 204 -11.76 -2.90 -10.51
C ASN A 204 -13.09 -3.43 -9.96
N LEU A 205 -13.94 -2.53 -9.42
CA LEU A 205 -15.26 -2.88 -8.92
C LEU A 205 -16.17 -3.52 -9.97
N LYS A 206 -15.99 -3.18 -11.25
CA LYS A 206 -16.78 -3.72 -12.36
C LYS A 206 -16.29 -5.10 -12.81
N VAL A 207 -14.98 -5.32 -12.88
CA VAL A 207 -14.41 -6.57 -13.42
C VAL A 207 -14.28 -7.65 -12.36
N ARG A 208 -13.99 -7.26 -11.11
CA ARG A 208 -13.71 -8.21 -10.04
C ARG A 208 -14.99 -8.77 -9.45
N LYS A 209 -15.18 -10.08 -9.57
CA LYS A 209 -16.38 -10.79 -9.11
C LYS A 209 -16.24 -11.17 -7.64
N ASN A 210 -15.08 -11.66 -7.23
CA ASN A 210 -14.78 -12.01 -5.86
C ASN A 210 -14.21 -10.80 -5.11
N ARG A 211 -15.07 -10.13 -4.34
CA ARG A 211 -14.71 -8.99 -3.51
C ARG A 211 -14.30 -9.44 -2.12
N ASP A 212 -13.24 -10.24 -2.07
CA ASP A 212 -12.71 -10.85 -0.86
C ASP A 212 -12.43 -9.82 0.26
N TRP A 213 -11.97 -8.62 -0.10
CA TRP A 213 -11.73 -7.53 0.85
C TRP A 213 -12.96 -7.12 1.68
N GLU A 214 -14.19 -7.32 1.19
CA GLU A 214 -15.40 -6.94 1.94
C GLU A 214 -15.60 -7.79 3.21
N LYS A 215 -14.90 -8.92 3.30
CA LYS A 215 -14.89 -9.84 4.43
C LYS A 215 -13.66 -9.66 5.32
N ILE A 216 -12.65 -8.91 4.88
CA ILE A 216 -11.39 -8.74 5.59
C ILE A 216 -11.46 -7.50 6.49
N PRO A 217 -11.32 -7.63 7.82
CA PRO A 217 -11.30 -6.49 8.73
C PRO A 217 -10.19 -5.48 8.36
N GLY A 218 -10.55 -4.21 8.24
CA GLY A 218 -9.64 -3.12 7.91
C GLY A 218 -9.17 -3.06 6.45
N ALA A 219 -9.80 -3.81 5.53
CA ALA A 219 -9.54 -3.67 4.09
C ALA A 219 -10.33 -2.50 3.47
N VAL A 220 -11.57 -2.30 3.92
CA VAL A 220 -12.44 -1.16 3.60
C VAL A 220 -13.32 -0.82 4.79
N THR A 221 -13.68 0.44 4.97
CA THR A 221 -14.65 0.84 5.99
C THR A 221 -16.07 0.65 5.46
N LYS A 222 -16.86 -0.20 6.12
CA LYS A 222 -18.30 -0.33 5.83
C LYS A 222 -19.00 0.93 6.32
N LEU A 223 -19.71 1.63 5.45
CA LEU A 223 -20.64 2.67 5.92
C LEU A 223 -21.70 2.02 6.81
N PRO A 224 -22.13 2.69 7.89
CA PRO A 224 -23.37 2.30 8.56
C PRO A 224 -24.48 2.30 7.50
N ASN A 225 -25.28 1.24 7.46
CA ASN A 225 -26.37 1.08 6.49
C ASN A 225 -27.18 2.38 6.44
N GLY A 226 -27.14 3.09 5.31
CA GLY A 226 -28.03 4.21 5.07
C GLY A 226 -29.46 3.71 5.22
N ASN A 227 -30.18 4.25 6.20
CA ASN A 227 -31.61 4.03 6.35
C ASN A 227 -32.29 4.41 5.04
N SER A 228 -32.64 3.43 4.24
CA SER A 228 -33.69 3.54 3.24
C SER A 228 -35.01 3.56 4.00
N ASN A 229 -35.44 4.70 4.54
CA ASN A 229 -36.85 4.95 4.86
C ASN A 229 -37.17 6.43 5.17
N SER A 230 -38.39 6.79 4.77
CA SER A 230 -39.04 8.12 4.67
C SER A 230 -38.56 8.92 3.44
N LYS A 231 -39.34 9.14 2.36
CA LYS A 231 -40.80 9.36 2.22
C LYS A 231 -41.35 10.26 3.33
N HIS A 232 -41.25 11.57 3.14
CA HIS A 232 -42.39 12.46 2.94
C HIS A 232 -41.92 13.77 2.29
#